data_AF-A0A947VWQ8-F1
#
_entry.id   AF-A0A947VWQ8-F1
#
_cell.length_a   1.000
_cell.length_b   1.000
_cell.length_c   1.000
_cell.angle_alpha   90.00
_cell.angle_beta   90.00
_cell.angle_gamma   90.00
#
_symmetry.space_group_name_H-M   'P 1'
#
loop_
_entity.id
_entity.type
_entity.pdbx_description
1 polymer ?
#
loop_
_entity_poly.entity_id
_entity_poly.type
_entity_poly.pdbx_seq_one_letter_code
_entity_poly.pdbx_strand_id
1 'polypeptide(L)'
;MANITSAINATLQRIKDPIIQNRLMMVRDAFHQPLRDVAASYGCAHGKVDYWKKRYEQLGVRGLYTKKQQGRPKKITLEQEKKLRRVVRRHNIKQGWQTKQVRQLIHDEAGVKYSFRHTIRITQSWGLGKIKPRPRYAFSKQEDRADFIKKTKNFWHVNR
;
A
#
# COMPACT_ATOMS: atom_id res chain seq x y z
N MET A 1 -39.55 9.52 8.82
CA MET A 1 -38.70 9.10 7.68
C MET A 1 -38.17 10.27 6.83
N ALA A 2 -38.94 11.35 6.62
CA ALA A 2 -38.54 12.50 5.78
C ALA A 2 -37.19 13.17 6.16
N ASN A 3 -36.85 13.20 7.45
CA ASN A 3 -35.60 13.82 7.92
C ASN A 3 -34.33 13.08 7.47
N ILE A 4 -34.39 11.75 7.34
CA ILE A 4 -33.22 10.93 6.97
C ILE A 4 -32.94 11.09 5.47
N THR A 5 -33.97 11.05 4.63
CA THR A 5 -33.85 11.24 3.18
C THR A 5 -33.32 12.63 2.83
N SER A 6 -33.79 13.67 3.53
CA SER A 6 -33.30 15.04 3.37
C SER A 6 -31.81 15.16 3.71
N ALA A 7 -31.38 14.56 4.82
CA ALA A 7 -29.97 14.52 5.21
C ALA A 7 -29.11 13.77 4.17
N ILE A 8 -29.61 12.64 3.63
CA ILE A 8 -28.92 11.88 2.58
C ILE A 8 -28.77 12.72 1.31
N ASN A 9 -29.81 13.43 0.88
CA ASN A 9 -29.76 14.29 -0.30
C ASN A 9 -28.76 15.44 -0.14
N ALA A 10 -28.69 16.07 1.04
CA ALA A 10 -27.66 17.07 1.34
C ALA A 10 -26.25 16.47 1.28
N THR A 11 -26.05 15.22 1.72
CA THR A 11 -24.75 14.54 1.61
C THR A 11 -24.39 14.14 0.18
N LEU A 12 -25.36 13.79 -0.67
CA LEU A 12 -25.13 13.48 -2.08
C LEU A 12 -24.56 14.67 -2.85
N GLN A 13 -24.99 15.90 -2.54
CA GLN A 13 -24.45 17.11 -3.16
C GLN A 13 -22.98 17.37 -2.80
N ARG A 14 -22.52 16.89 -1.63
CA ARG A 14 -21.16 17.13 -1.12
C ARG A 14 -20.15 16.09 -1.59
N ILE A 15 -20.56 14.83 -1.74
CA ILE A 15 -19.66 13.72 -2.09
C ILE A 15 -19.48 13.70 -3.59
N LYS A 16 -18.23 13.71 -4.08
CA LYS A 16 -17.90 13.62 -5.51
C LYS A 16 -17.51 12.22 -5.99
N ASP A 17 -17.29 11.27 -5.07
CA ASP A 17 -16.92 9.90 -5.41
C ASP A 17 -18.14 9.13 -5.94
N PRO A 18 -18.15 8.70 -7.22
CA PRO A 18 -19.30 8.05 -7.85
C PRO A 18 -19.65 6.71 -7.19
N ILE A 19 -18.67 6.00 -6.63
CA ILE A 19 -18.92 4.71 -5.96
C ILE A 19 -19.70 4.94 -4.68
N ILE A 20 -19.34 5.99 -3.93
CA ILE A 20 -19.99 6.33 -2.66
C ILE A 20 -21.37 6.93 -2.92
N GLN A 21 -21.50 7.78 -3.94
CA GLN A 21 -22.80 8.29 -4.38
C GLN A 21 -23.76 7.14 -4.70
N ASN A 22 -23.34 6.17 -5.53
CA ASN A 22 -24.18 5.02 -5.88
C ASN A 22 -24.61 4.19 -4.66
N ARG A 23 -23.69 3.96 -3.70
CA ARG A 23 -24.02 3.26 -2.45
C ARG A 23 -24.99 4.06 -1.59
N LEU A 24 -24.84 5.38 -1.55
CA LEU A 24 -25.67 6.27 -0.76
C LEU A 24 -27.09 6.38 -1.35
N MET A 25 -27.22 6.40 -2.69
CA MET A 25 -28.49 6.31 -3.40
C MET A 25 -29.21 4.99 -3.14
N MET A 26 -28.48 3.87 -3.20
CA MET A 26 -28.99 2.55 -2.85
C MET A 26 -29.53 2.50 -1.40
N VAL A 27 -28.80 3.11 -0.46
CA VAL A 27 -29.24 3.20 0.94
C VAL A 27 -30.48 4.08 1.10
N ARG A 28 -30.53 5.23 0.40
CA ARG A 28 -31.71 6.11 0.39
C ARG A 28 -32.96 5.34 -0.03
N ASP A 29 -32.89 4.61 -1.13
CA ASP A 29 -34.04 3.90 -1.68
C ASP A 29 -34.44 2.72 -0.79
N ALA A 30 -33.47 2.08 -0.12
CA ALA A 30 -33.68 1.02 0.88
C ALA A 30 -34.39 1.46 2.18
N PHE A 31 -34.59 2.78 2.39
CA PHE A 31 -35.45 3.30 3.46
C PHE A 31 -36.91 3.47 3.03
N HIS A 32 -37.20 3.46 1.72
CA HIS A 32 -38.53 3.70 1.16
C HIS A 32 -39.15 2.46 0.51
N GLN A 33 -38.32 1.57 -0.01
CA GLN A 33 -38.72 0.39 -0.74
C GLN A 33 -38.18 -0.88 -0.08
N PRO A 34 -38.84 -2.03 -0.28
CA PRO A 34 -38.29 -3.30 0.17
C PRO A 34 -36.96 -3.58 -0.54
N LEU A 35 -36.03 -4.20 0.20
CA LEU A 35 -34.65 -4.41 -0.26
C LEU A 35 -34.54 -5.18 -1.58
N ARG A 36 -35.51 -6.05 -1.88
CA ARG A 36 -35.56 -6.84 -3.12
C ARG A 36 -35.83 -5.97 -4.34
N ASP A 37 -36.72 -5.00 -4.23
CA ASP A 37 -37.08 -4.11 -5.32
C ASP A 37 -35.94 -3.14 -5.62
N VAL A 38 -35.33 -2.59 -4.56
CA VAL A 38 -34.09 -1.79 -4.70
C VAL A 38 -32.98 -2.61 -5.34
N ALA A 39 -32.80 -3.86 -4.92
CA ALA A 39 -31.79 -4.73 -5.52
C ALA A 39 -32.02 -4.93 -7.02
N ALA A 40 -33.28 -5.10 -7.45
CA ALA A 40 -33.66 -5.20 -8.86
C ALA A 40 -33.39 -3.90 -9.63
N SER A 41 -33.78 -2.72 -9.10
CA SER A 41 -33.53 -1.42 -9.74
C SER A 41 -32.05 -1.12 -9.95
N TYR A 42 -31.19 -1.57 -9.03
CA TYR A 42 -29.74 -1.36 -9.09
C TYR A 42 -28.96 -2.54 -9.69
N GLY A 43 -29.64 -3.56 -10.21
CA GLY A 43 -29.01 -4.73 -10.85
C GLY A 43 -28.04 -5.47 -9.94
N CYS A 44 -28.38 -5.65 -8.66
CA CYS A 44 -27.50 -6.27 -7.68
C CYS A 44 -28.21 -7.27 -6.77
N ALA A 45 -27.45 -8.05 -6.00
CA ALA A 45 -28.02 -9.00 -5.06
C ALA A 45 -28.63 -8.30 -3.84
N HIS A 46 -29.74 -8.82 -3.32
CA HIS A 46 -30.38 -8.37 -2.08
C HIS A 46 -29.38 -8.15 -0.92
N GLY A 47 -28.46 -9.11 -0.73
CA GLY A 47 -27.44 -9.03 0.32
C GLY A 47 -26.49 -7.84 0.20
N LYS A 48 -26.29 -7.29 -1.01
CA LYS A 48 -25.47 -6.09 -1.21
C LYS A 48 -26.18 -4.84 -0.67
N VAL A 49 -27.48 -4.71 -0.93
CA VAL A 49 -28.30 -3.59 -0.43
C VAL A 49 -28.37 -3.64 1.09
N ASP A 50 -28.68 -4.82 1.66
CA ASP A 50 -28.72 -5.04 3.11
C ASP A 50 -27.36 -4.71 3.78
N TYR A 51 -26.26 -5.17 3.18
CA TYR A 51 -24.91 -4.88 3.67
C TYR A 51 -24.63 -3.38 3.74
N TRP A 52 -24.95 -2.62 2.70
CA TRP A 52 -24.69 -1.17 2.69
C TRP A 52 -25.63 -0.40 3.61
N LYS A 53 -26.90 -0.81 3.71
CA LYS A 53 -27.87 -0.23 4.65
C LYS A 53 -27.40 -0.38 6.09
N LYS A 54 -27.09 -1.61 6.53
CA LYS A 54 -26.57 -1.87 7.89
C LYS A 54 -25.29 -1.10 8.18
N ARG A 55 -24.38 -1.03 7.22
CA ARG A 55 -23.13 -0.26 7.33
C ARG A 55 -23.37 1.23 7.49
N TYR A 56 -24.37 1.78 6.80
CA TYR A 56 -24.77 3.18 6.92
C TYR A 56 -25.45 3.44 8.26
N GLU A 57 -26.34 2.56 8.72
CA GLU A 57 -26.99 2.70 10.04
C GLU A 57 -25.96 2.72 11.18
N GLN A 58 -24.88 1.93 11.08
CA GLN A 58 -23.83 1.87 12.10
C GLN A 58 -22.83 3.03 12.06
N LEU A 59 -22.41 3.47 10.87
CA LEU A 59 -21.25 4.35 10.68
C LEU A 59 -21.55 5.59 9.82
N GLY A 60 -22.81 5.80 9.44
CA GLY A 60 -23.26 6.84 8.53
C GLY A 60 -22.55 6.76 7.17
N VAL A 61 -22.29 7.93 6.58
CA VAL A 61 -21.58 8.08 5.31
C VAL A 61 -20.18 7.44 5.35
N ARG A 62 -19.48 7.46 6.51
CA ARG A 62 -18.17 6.82 6.67
C ARG A 62 -18.24 5.31 6.44
N GLY A 63 -19.38 4.70 6.76
CA GLY A 63 -19.65 3.28 6.53
C GLY A 63 -19.67 2.86 5.06
N LEU A 64 -19.92 3.80 4.15
CA LEU A 64 -20.01 3.55 2.70
C LEU A 64 -18.65 3.56 2.00
N TYR A 65 -17.58 4.01 2.68
CA TYR A 65 -16.24 3.94 2.14
C TYR A 65 -15.74 2.49 2.11
N THR A 66 -15.07 2.13 1.02
CA THR A 66 -14.43 0.82 0.88
C THR A 66 -13.33 0.71 1.93
N LYS A 67 -13.42 -0.28 2.83
CA LYS A 67 -12.34 -0.55 3.79
C LYS A 67 -11.13 -1.06 3.02
N LYS A 68 -9.96 -0.47 3.27
CA LYS A 68 -8.70 -0.95 2.70
C LYS A 68 -8.43 -2.36 3.22
N GLN A 69 -8.35 -3.34 2.33
CA GLN A 69 -7.95 -4.69 2.70
C GLN A 69 -6.49 -4.64 3.19
N GLN A 70 -6.20 -5.28 4.33
CA GLN A 70 -4.88 -5.26 4.95
C GLN A 70 -3.83 -6.09 4.19
N GLY A 71 -4.23 -6.73 3.09
CA GLY A 71 -3.38 -7.63 2.31
C GLY A 71 -2.91 -8.82 3.13
N ARG A 72 -1.98 -9.61 2.57
CA ARG A 72 -1.31 -10.67 3.33
C ARG A 72 -0.38 -10.03 4.36
N PRO A 73 -0.44 -10.43 5.65
CA PRO A 73 0.49 -9.92 6.65
C PRO A 73 1.94 -10.20 6.24
N LYS A 74 2.84 -9.29 6.60
CA LYS A 74 4.27 -9.48 6.38
C LYS A 74 4.74 -10.71 7.17
N LYS A 75 5.68 -11.47 6.60
CA LYS A 75 6.29 -12.62 7.30
C LYS A 75 7.18 -12.20 8.48
N ILE A 76 7.72 -10.98 8.46
CA ILE A 76 8.48 -10.40 9.57
C ILE A 76 7.53 -9.58 10.44
N THR A 77 7.68 -9.71 11.76
CA THR A 77 6.93 -8.91 12.75
C THR A 77 7.40 -7.45 12.78
N LEU A 78 6.59 -6.55 13.33
CA LEU A 78 6.96 -5.13 13.47
C LEU A 78 8.23 -4.93 14.30
N GLU A 79 8.43 -5.72 15.36
CA GLU A 79 9.60 -5.61 16.23
C GLU A 79 10.88 -6.11 15.55
N GLN A 80 10.82 -7.24 14.84
CA GLN A 80 11.93 -7.71 14.01
C GLN A 80 12.26 -6.70 12.91
N GLU A 81 11.26 -6.10 12.25
CA GLU A 81 11.47 -5.06 11.24
C GLU A 81 12.19 -3.84 11.84
N LYS A 82 11.80 -3.39 13.03
CA LYS A 82 12.48 -2.29 13.74
C LYS A 82 13.93 -2.64 14.08
N LYS A 83 14.21 -3.85 14.58
CA LYS A 83 15.57 -4.32 14.90
C LYS A 83 16.45 -4.31 13.65
N LEU A 84 15.97 -4.93 12.56
CA LEU A 84 16.66 -4.97 11.26
C LEU A 84 16.94 -3.56 10.73
N ARG A 85 15.96 -2.66 10.77
CA ARG A 85 16.14 -1.26 10.35
C ARG A 85 17.22 -0.56 11.16
N ARG A 86 17.30 -0.77 12.48
CA ARG A 86 18.35 -0.19 13.33
C ARG A 86 19.73 -0.72 12.94
N VAL A 87 19.87 -2.03 12.73
CA VAL A 87 21.14 -2.64 12.31
C VAL A 87 21.61 -2.07 10.98
N VAL A 88 20.72 -2.04 9.99
CA VAL A 88 21.05 -1.53 8.65
C VAL A 88 21.41 -0.04 8.66
N ARG A 89 20.77 0.76 9.51
CA ARG A 89 21.08 2.20 9.64
C ARG A 89 22.35 2.49 10.43
N ARG A 90 22.64 1.74 11.49
CA ARG A 90 23.85 1.94 12.32
C ARG A 90 25.12 1.51 11.61
N HIS A 91 25.04 0.44 10.81
CA HIS A 91 26.17 0.00 10.01
C HIS A 91 26.37 0.95 8.82
N ASN A 92 27.12 2.02 9.07
CA ASN A 92 27.71 2.89 8.07
C ASN A 92 28.87 2.16 7.39
N ILE A 93 28.55 1.11 6.64
CA ILE A 93 29.55 0.42 5.82
C ILE A 93 29.95 1.43 4.76
N LYS A 94 31.24 1.82 4.72
CA LYS A 94 31.82 2.73 3.71
C LYS A 94 31.47 2.35 2.25
N GLN A 95 30.99 1.14 2.01
CA GLN A 95 30.56 0.59 0.72
C GLN A 95 29.03 0.40 0.56
N GLY A 96 28.21 0.64 1.58
CA GLY A 96 26.76 0.39 1.54
C GLY A 96 26.37 -1.09 1.67
N TRP A 97 25.06 -1.37 1.72
CA TRP A 97 24.50 -2.72 1.87
C TRP A 97 24.19 -3.35 0.51
N GLN A 98 24.60 -4.59 0.29
CA GLN A 98 24.13 -5.36 -0.88
C GLN A 98 22.81 -6.09 -0.59
N THR A 99 22.00 -6.31 -1.63
CA THR A 99 20.74 -7.08 -1.49
C THR A 99 20.98 -8.49 -0.92
N LYS A 100 22.11 -9.12 -1.27
CA LYS A 100 22.50 -10.44 -0.72
C LYS A 100 22.71 -10.38 0.80
N GLN A 101 23.42 -9.35 1.27
CA GLN A 101 23.70 -9.14 2.70
C GLN A 101 22.42 -8.86 3.48
N VAL A 102 21.53 -8.00 2.98
CA VAL A 102 20.25 -7.72 3.63
C VAL A 102 19.37 -8.97 3.68
N ARG A 103 19.36 -9.77 2.62
CA ARG A 103 18.62 -11.05 2.59
C ARG A 103 19.14 -12.02 3.64
N GLN A 104 20.46 -12.14 3.78
CA GLN A 104 21.09 -13.00 4.77
C GLN A 104 20.79 -12.51 6.19
N LEU A 105 20.93 -11.21 6.44
CA LEU A 105 20.60 -10.60 7.73
C LEU A 105 19.15 -10.88 8.14
N ILE A 106 18.19 -10.74 7.21
CA ILE A 106 16.79 -11.06 7.48
C ILE A 106 16.60 -12.55 7.83
N HIS A 107 17.31 -13.42 7.12
CA HIS A 107 17.25 -14.85 7.40
C HIS A 107 17.78 -15.18 8.79
N ASP A 108 18.90 -14.59 9.18
CA ASP A 108 19.57 -14.91 10.45
C ASP A 108 18.82 -14.33 11.66
N GLU A 109 18.24 -13.13 11.53
CA GLU A 109 17.52 -12.46 12.63
C GLU A 109 16.04 -12.83 12.73
N ALA A 110 15.39 -13.13 11.61
CA ALA A 110 13.94 -13.39 11.57
C ALA A 110 13.58 -14.82 11.15
N GLY A 111 14.54 -15.65 10.72
CA GLY A 111 14.28 -17.00 10.20
C GLY A 111 13.52 -17.03 8.87
N VAL A 112 13.29 -15.88 8.23
CA VAL A 112 12.45 -15.78 7.04
C VAL A 112 13.28 -15.73 5.77
N LYS A 113 13.04 -16.68 4.86
CA LYS A 113 13.59 -16.66 3.50
C LYS A 113 12.70 -15.83 2.57
N TYR A 114 13.26 -14.74 2.05
CA TYR A 114 12.66 -13.94 0.98
C TYR A 114 13.37 -14.14 -0.36
N SER A 115 12.66 -13.86 -1.45
CA SER A 115 13.24 -13.73 -2.79
C SER A 115 14.00 -12.40 -2.92
N PHE A 116 14.98 -12.34 -3.82
CA PHE A 116 15.73 -11.12 -4.10
C PHE A 116 14.84 -9.91 -4.41
N ARG A 117 13.80 -10.09 -5.24
CA ARG A 117 12.84 -9.02 -5.58
C ARG A 117 12.11 -8.51 -4.34
N HIS A 118 11.72 -9.42 -3.44
CA HIS A 118 11.02 -9.03 -2.22
C HIS A 118 11.95 -8.32 -1.24
N THR A 119 13.20 -8.77 -1.10
CA THR A 119 14.22 -8.07 -0.31
C THR A 119 14.41 -6.64 -0.80
N ILE A 120 14.51 -6.40 -2.12
CA ILE A 120 14.61 -5.05 -2.68
C ILE A 120 13.42 -4.17 -2.27
N ARG A 121 12.19 -4.70 -2.35
CA ARG A 121 10.98 -3.96 -1.93
C ARG A 121 11.00 -3.64 -0.43
N ILE A 122 11.46 -4.57 0.40
CA ILE A 122 11.62 -4.36 1.85
C ILE A 122 12.64 -3.23 2.08
N THR A 123 13.82 -3.33 1.49
CA THR A 123 14.90 -2.35 1.58
C THR A 123 14.42 -0.95 1.16
N GLN A 124 13.68 -0.82 0.06
CA GLN A 124 13.06 0.44 -0.38
C GLN A 124 12.03 0.97 0.63
N SER A 125 11.19 0.08 1.21
CA SER A 125 10.21 0.46 2.24
C SER A 125 10.85 0.98 3.54
N TRP A 126 12.14 0.68 3.76
CA TRP A 126 12.93 1.17 4.88
C TRP A 126 13.57 2.55 4.62
N GLY A 127 13.38 3.09 3.41
CA GLY A 127 13.93 4.37 2.97
C GLY A 127 15.36 4.28 2.43
N LEU A 128 15.83 3.09 2.06
CA LEU A 128 17.17 2.89 1.49
C LEU A 128 17.14 3.19 -0.01
N GLY A 129 18.06 4.04 -0.45
CA GLY A 129 18.26 4.38 -1.86
C GLY A 129 19.26 3.43 -2.53
N LYS A 130 18.96 3.01 -3.76
CA LYS A 130 19.93 2.27 -4.59
C LYS A 130 20.87 3.28 -5.22
N ILE A 131 22.14 3.29 -4.82
CA ILE A 131 23.15 4.12 -5.48
C ILE A 131 23.72 3.32 -6.66
N LYS A 132 23.59 3.89 -7.85
CA LYS A 132 24.35 3.46 -9.02
C LYS A 132 25.64 4.30 -9.06
N PRO A 133 26.82 3.67 -9.06
CA PRO A 133 28.06 4.40 -9.28
C PRO A 133 27.99 5.05 -10.67
N ARG A 134 28.26 6.37 -10.74
CA ARG A 134 28.36 7.12 -12.00
C ARG A 134 29.84 7.22 -12.37
N PRO A 135 30.25 6.91 -13.61
CA PRO A 135 31.60 7.22 -14.05
C PRO A 135 31.77 8.74 -14.04
N ARG A 136 32.61 9.28 -13.14
CA ARG A 136 32.93 10.70 -13.11
C ARG A 136 33.99 11.00 -14.17
N TYR A 137 33.55 11.27 -15.41
CA TYR A 137 34.14 12.24 -16.34
C TYR A 137 33.34 12.24 -17.66
N ALA A 138 32.94 13.40 -18.18
CA ALA A 138 32.20 13.50 -19.46
C ALA A 138 33.04 13.09 -20.69
N PHE A 139 34.37 13.08 -20.56
CA PHE A 139 35.33 12.78 -21.63
C PHE A 139 36.10 11.46 -21.46
N SER A 140 35.73 10.59 -20.51
CA SER A 140 36.43 9.29 -20.39
C SER A 140 36.11 8.36 -21.56
N LYS A 141 37.11 7.60 -22.02
CA LYS A 141 36.96 6.61 -23.09
C LYS A 141 35.86 5.61 -22.74
N GLN A 142 35.13 5.18 -23.76
CA GLN A 142 33.97 4.29 -23.59
C GLN A 142 34.35 2.93 -22.96
N GLU A 143 35.55 2.43 -23.25
CA GLU A 143 36.12 1.21 -22.68
C GLU A 143 36.37 1.34 -21.18
N ASP A 144 37.03 2.41 -20.73
CA ASP A 144 37.29 2.68 -19.31
C ASP A 144 35.99 2.81 -18.50
N ARG A 145 34.94 3.38 -19.11
CA ARG A 145 33.60 3.45 -18.50
C ARG A 145 32.96 2.07 -18.36
N ALA A 146 33.03 1.26 -19.42
CA ALA A 146 32.47 -0.08 -19.42
C ALA A 146 33.17 -0.98 -18.40
N ASP A 147 34.49 -0.88 -18.29
CA ASP A 147 35.29 -1.62 -17.32
C ASP A 147 35.04 -1.17 -15.88
N PHE A 148 34.88 0.13 -15.65
CA PHE A 148 34.49 0.65 -14.34
C PHE A 148 33.10 0.16 -13.91
N ILE A 149 32.13 0.16 -14.83
CA ILE A 149 30.77 -0.35 -14.57
C ILE A 149 30.79 -1.87 -14.35
N LYS A 150 31.58 -2.63 -15.12
CA LYS A 150 31.74 -4.09 -14.92
C LYS A 150 32.33 -4.41 -13.55
N LYS A 151 33.31 -3.62 -13.09
CA LYS A 151 33.99 -3.83 -11.79
C LYS A 151 33.13 -3.41 -10.60
N THR A 152 32.24 -2.43 -10.76
CA THR A 152 31.48 -1.84 -9.65
C THR A 152 30.12 -2.50 -9.42
N LYS A 153 29.86 -2.89 -8.16
CA LYS A 153 28.57 -3.49 -7.75
C LYS A 153 27.56 -2.39 -7.35
N ASN A 154 26.28 -2.69 -7.48
CA ASN A 154 25.21 -1.81 -6.99
C ASN A 154 25.00 -1.99 -5.48
N PHE A 155 24.96 -0.88 -4.73
CA PHE A 155 24.82 -0.87 -3.28
C PHE A 155 23.61 -0.03 -2.82
N TRP A 156 23.11 -0.35 -1.63
CA TRP A 156 22.05 0.40 -0.93
C TRP A 156 22.66 1.28 0.14
N HIS A 157 22.19 2.52 0.20
CA HIS A 157 22.61 3.50 1.19
C HIS A 157 21.41 4.04 1.95
N VAL A 158 21.66 4.47 3.19
CA VAL A 158 20.68 5.21 3.97
C VAL A 158 20.58 6.61 3.39
N ASN A 159 19.38 6.99 2.94
CA ASN A 159 19.14 8.38 2.56
C ASN A 159 19.31 9.24 3.82
N ARG A 160 20.23 10.20 3.75
CA ARG A 160 20.47 11.19 4.81
C ARG A 160 19.28 12.15 4.89
#